data_AF-A0A4W2FUH0-F1
#
_entry.id   AF-A0A4W2FUH0-F1
#
_cell.length_a   1.000
_cell.length_b   1.000
_cell.length_c   1.000
_cell.angle_alpha   90.00
_cell.angle_beta   90.00
_cell.angle_gamma   90.00
#
_symmetry.space_group_name_H-M   'P 1'
#
loop_
_entity.id
_entity.type
_entity.pdbx_description
1 polymer ?
#
loop_
_entity_poly.entity_id
_entity_poly.type
_entity_poly.pdbx_seq_one_letter_code
_entity_poly.pdbx_strand_id
1 'polypeptide(L)'
;MLPAAANPALLSKVWKIKSLEGLSAFGSLEELILDNNLLGDDLVLPGLPRLHTLTLNKNQITDLEYLLDHLAEVTPALEYLSLLGNVACPNELVSLEKDEEDYKRYRCFVLHKLPNLKFLDAQKVTTQEREEALVRGAFMKVVKPKVSPRLSVLCEDSCLTRWVFSRLEEVLPCVQNAPGFHPWIHHWPNKK
;
A
#
# COMPACT_ATOMS: atom_id res chain seq x y z
N MET A 1 -30.85 43.77 16.49
CA MET A 1 -29.96 43.68 15.31
C MET A 1 -28.97 42.54 15.58
N LEU A 2 -29.23 41.36 15.05
CA LEU A 2 -28.32 40.20 15.11
C LEU A 2 -27.26 40.35 14.01
N PRO A 3 -25.99 39.97 14.23
CA PRO A 3 -24.97 40.08 13.21
C PRO A 3 -25.24 39.07 12.10
N ALA A 4 -24.95 39.50 10.87
CA ALA A 4 -25.14 38.73 9.64
C ALA A 4 -24.50 37.34 9.76
N ALA A 5 -25.28 36.32 9.42
CA ALA A 5 -24.81 34.95 9.26
C ALA A 5 -23.57 34.95 8.37
N ALA A 6 -22.45 34.47 8.92
CA ALA A 6 -21.25 34.21 8.15
C ALA A 6 -21.62 33.25 7.01
N ASN A 7 -21.34 33.65 5.77
CA ASN A 7 -21.61 32.87 4.57
C ASN A 7 -20.89 31.51 4.67
N PRO A 8 -21.60 30.37 4.77
CA PRO A 8 -20.98 29.05 4.93
C PRO A 8 -20.12 28.64 3.72
N ALA A 9 -20.27 29.30 2.57
CA ALA A 9 -19.45 29.07 1.39
C ALA A 9 -18.00 29.57 1.53
N LEU A 10 -17.68 30.40 2.53
CA LEU A 10 -16.31 30.85 2.79
C LEU A 10 -15.56 29.96 3.78
N LEU A 11 -16.25 29.05 4.48
CA LEU A 11 -15.64 28.06 5.39
C LEU A 11 -15.19 26.78 4.67
N SER A 12 -15.56 26.59 3.40
CA SER A 12 -15.24 25.38 2.63
C SER A 12 -14.16 25.59 1.56
N LYS A 13 -13.39 26.67 1.63
CA LYS A 13 -12.28 26.88 0.69
C LYS A 13 -11.12 25.96 1.07
N VAL A 14 -11.29 24.67 0.78
CA VAL A 14 -10.25 23.66 0.88
C VAL A 14 -9.13 24.09 -0.06
N TRP A 15 -7.96 24.39 0.49
CA TRP A 15 -6.77 24.69 -0.29
C TRP A 15 -6.33 23.40 -0.97
N LYS A 16 -6.80 23.17 -2.20
CA LYS A 16 -6.38 22.02 -3.00
C LYS A 16 -5.07 22.35 -3.68
N ILE A 17 -3.98 21.76 -3.20
CA ILE A 17 -2.71 21.79 -3.92
C ILE A 17 -2.88 20.92 -5.18
N LYS A 18 -2.68 21.53 -6.36
CA LYS A 18 -2.80 20.87 -7.68
C LYS A 18 -1.45 20.59 -8.34
N SER A 19 -0.37 21.23 -7.90
CA SER A 19 0.97 21.07 -8.47
C SER A 19 2.01 21.30 -7.38
N LEU A 20 3.10 20.53 -7.47
CA LEU A 20 4.29 20.61 -6.61
C LEU A 20 5.54 21.03 -7.39
N GLU A 21 5.40 21.53 -8.62
CA GLU A 21 6.52 21.87 -9.52
C GLU A 21 7.52 22.87 -8.91
N GLY A 22 7.07 23.71 -7.97
CA GLY A 22 7.92 24.67 -7.27
C GLY A 22 8.77 24.09 -6.13
N LEU A 23 8.52 22.86 -5.68
CA LEU A 23 9.25 22.26 -4.54
C LEU A 23 10.73 22.01 -4.86
N SER A 24 11.08 21.87 -6.15
CA SER A 24 12.46 21.70 -6.62
C SER A 24 13.40 22.85 -6.23
N ALA A 25 12.86 24.06 -6.03
CA ALA A 25 13.63 25.22 -5.58
C ALA A 25 14.05 25.12 -4.11
N PHE A 26 13.41 24.25 -3.31
CA PHE A 26 13.64 24.11 -1.88
C PHE A 26 14.56 22.93 -1.57
N GLY A 27 15.81 23.01 -2.01
CA GLY A 27 16.81 21.95 -1.80
C GLY A 27 17.17 21.68 -0.31
N SER A 28 16.71 22.53 0.61
CA SER A 28 16.85 22.33 2.07
C SER A 28 15.53 22.02 2.76
N LEU A 29 14.48 21.64 2.02
CA LEU A 29 13.22 21.22 2.60
C LEU A 29 13.41 19.91 3.37
N GLU A 30 13.04 19.93 4.64
CA GLU A 30 13.22 18.82 5.59
C GLU A 30 11.89 18.15 5.95
N GLU A 31 10.81 18.94 5.99
CA GLU A 31 9.47 18.47 6.34
C GLU A 31 8.42 18.98 5.34
N LEU A 32 7.51 18.10 4.95
CA LEU A 32 6.45 18.40 4.00
C LEU A 32 5.14 17.75 4.45
N ILE A 33 4.12 18.59 4.67
CA ILE A 33 2.78 18.18 5.09
C ILE A 33 1.81 18.47 3.95
N LEU A 34 1.21 17.42 3.40
CA LEU A 34 0.30 17.47 2.26
C LEU A 34 -1.07 16.87 2.59
N ASP A 35 -1.45 16.88 3.86
CA ASP A 35 -2.70 16.30 4.34
C ASP A 35 -3.94 16.99 3.74
N ASN A 36 -5.02 16.23 3.51
CA ASN A 36 -6.33 16.72 3.05
C ASN A 36 -6.31 17.47 1.70
N ASN A 37 -5.40 17.11 0.79
CA ASN A 37 -5.26 17.79 -0.51
C ASN A 37 -5.95 17.07 -1.68
N LEU A 38 -6.62 15.93 -1.44
CA LEU A 38 -7.23 15.10 -2.48
C LEU A 38 -6.22 14.68 -3.58
N LEU A 39 -4.96 14.48 -3.19
CA LEU A 39 -3.90 14.00 -4.08
C LEU A 39 -4.16 12.55 -4.46
N GLY A 40 -4.04 12.22 -5.75
CA GLY A 40 -4.20 10.85 -6.24
C GLY A 40 -2.86 10.21 -6.58
N ASP A 41 -2.92 9.17 -7.42
CA ASP A 41 -1.74 8.46 -7.93
C ASP A 41 -0.94 9.29 -8.96
N ASP A 42 -1.44 10.47 -9.33
CA ASP A 42 -0.76 11.46 -10.17
C ASP A 42 0.22 12.35 -9.39
N LEU A 43 0.39 12.11 -8.08
CA LEU A 43 1.33 12.83 -7.25
C LEU A 43 2.79 12.58 -7.70
N VAL A 44 3.43 13.64 -8.20
CA VAL A 44 4.86 13.64 -8.54
C VAL A 44 5.59 14.67 -7.67
N LEU A 45 6.46 14.17 -6.79
CA LEU A 45 7.41 14.98 -6.02
C LEU A 45 8.71 15.18 -6.81
N PRO A 46 9.31 16.38 -6.81
CA PRO A 46 10.66 16.57 -7.32
C PRO A 46 11.69 15.93 -6.38
N GLY A 47 12.96 15.90 -6.79
CA GLY A 47 14.07 15.47 -5.95
C GLY A 47 14.20 16.33 -4.69
N LEU A 48 13.97 15.72 -3.52
CA LEU A 48 14.03 16.37 -2.21
C LEU A 48 15.03 15.63 -1.32
N PRO A 49 16.35 15.86 -1.51
CA PRO A 49 17.39 15.02 -0.91
C PRO A 49 17.50 15.14 0.61
N ARG A 50 16.92 16.20 1.21
CA ARG A 50 16.94 16.46 2.65
C ARG A 50 15.61 16.21 3.35
N LEU A 51 14.57 15.81 2.59
CA LEU A 51 13.25 15.58 3.16
C LEU A 51 13.29 14.30 4.00
N HIS A 52 13.09 14.47 5.31
CA HIS A 52 13.02 13.36 6.25
C HIS A 52 11.61 13.10 6.77
N THR A 53 10.70 14.08 6.69
CA THR A 53 9.31 13.93 7.13
C THR A 53 8.34 14.24 6.00
N LEU A 54 7.49 13.27 5.66
CA LEU A 54 6.39 13.43 4.70
C LEU A 54 5.07 12.93 5.29
N THR A 55 4.04 13.77 5.22
CA THR A 55 2.67 13.37 5.58
C THR A 55 1.73 13.58 4.39
N LEU A 56 0.96 12.56 4.06
CA LEU A 56 0.01 12.54 2.95
C LEU A 56 -1.37 12.08 3.44
N ASN A 57 -1.73 12.37 4.68
CA ASN A 57 -2.95 11.83 5.29
C ASN A 57 -4.20 12.36 4.60
N LYS A 58 -5.24 11.51 4.55
CA LYS A 58 -6.56 11.85 3.99
C LYS A 58 -6.48 12.40 2.56
N ASN A 59 -5.66 11.76 1.73
CA ASN A 59 -5.63 11.95 0.29
C ASN A 59 -6.37 10.80 -0.42
N GLN A 60 -6.26 10.69 -1.74
CA GLN A 60 -6.96 9.72 -2.58
C GLN A 60 -5.99 8.74 -3.25
N ILE A 61 -4.85 8.46 -2.61
CA ILE A 61 -3.85 7.54 -3.16
C ILE A 61 -4.42 6.13 -3.12
N THR A 62 -4.35 5.42 -4.25
CA THR A 62 -4.83 4.05 -4.42
C THR A 62 -3.71 3.08 -4.78
N ASP A 63 -2.70 3.53 -5.54
CA ASP A 63 -1.53 2.74 -5.94
C ASP A 63 -0.37 2.98 -4.97
N LEU A 64 -0.32 2.15 -3.93
CA LEU A 64 0.75 2.21 -2.93
C LEU A 64 2.13 1.94 -3.53
N GLU A 65 2.24 0.99 -4.46
CA GLU A 65 3.54 0.58 -4.98
C GLU A 65 4.17 1.69 -5.82
N TYR A 66 3.38 2.29 -6.70
CA TYR A 66 3.83 3.43 -7.51
C TYR A 66 4.34 4.58 -6.63
N LEU A 67 3.58 4.93 -5.58
CA LEU A 67 4.01 5.97 -4.64
C LEU A 67 5.35 5.62 -3.98
N LEU A 68 5.49 4.40 -3.46
CA LEU A 68 6.69 4.00 -2.73
C LEU A 68 7.93 3.96 -3.63
N ASP A 69 7.78 3.47 -4.86
CA ASP A 69 8.86 3.45 -5.86
C ASP A 69 9.29 4.88 -6.19
N HIS A 70 8.34 5.80 -6.37
CA HIS A 70 8.63 7.23 -6.59
C HIS A 70 9.34 7.87 -5.39
N LEU A 71 8.86 7.63 -4.16
CA LEU A 71 9.47 8.15 -2.94
C LEU A 71 10.89 7.62 -2.72
N ALA A 72 11.14 6.35 -3.03
CA ALA A 72 12.47 5.76 -2.91
C ALA A 72 13.49 6.45 -3.84
N GLU A 73 13.06 6.90 -5.01
CA GLU A 73 13.90 7.62 -5.96
C GLU A 73 14.15 9.08 -5.53
N VAL A 74 13.12 9.80 -5.13
CA VAL A 74 13.20 11.26 -4.97
C VAL A 74 13.41 11.74 -3.54
N THR A 75 13.22 10.87 -2.53
CA THR A 75 13.37 11.20 -1.09
C THR A 75 14.31 10.23 -0.36
N PRO A 76 15.61 10.20 -0.70
CA PRO A 76 16.55 9.22 -0.14
C PRO A 76 16.78 9.33 1.38
N ALA A 77 16.49 10.50 1.96
CA ALA A 77 16.63 10.78 3.39
C ALA A 77 15.34 10.57 4.20
N LEU A 78 14.29 9.99 3.60
CA LEU A 78 12.99 9.86 4.25
C LEU A 78 13.04 8.92 5.47
N GLU A 79 12.63 9.44 6.63
CA GLU A 79 12.61 8.71 7.91
C GLU A 79 11.22 8.59 8.52
N TYR A 80 10.31 9.51 8.19
CA TYR A 80 8.93 9.53 8.65
C TYR A 80 7.97 9.62 7.47
N LEU A 81 7.06 8.66 7.38
CA LEU A 81 5.97 8.65 6.40
C LEU A 81 4.63 8.43 7.09
N SER A 82 3.59 9.16 6.66
CA SER A 82 2.21 8.86 7.06
C SER A 82 1.25 8.94 5.87
N LEU A 83 0.47 7.87 5.69
CA LEU A 83 -0.49 7.66 4.60
C LEU A 83 -1.91 7.40 5.14
N LEU A 84 -2.18 7.64 6.42
CA LEU A 84 -3.45 7.35 7.07
C LEU A 84 -4.64 7.98 6.34
N GLY A 85 -5.72 7.21 6.17
CA GLY A 85 -6.94 7.69 5.50
C GLY A 85 -6.83 7.78 3.97
N ASN A 86 -5.80 7.21 3.34
CA ASN A 86 -5.78 6.93 1.90
C ASN A 86 -6.40 5.56 1.59
N VAL A 87 -6.83 5.33 0.36
CA VAL A 87 -7.39 4.02 -0.08
C VAL A 87 -6.31 2.93 -0.12
N ALA A 88 -5.08 3.33 -0.45
CA ALA A 88 -3.87 2.52 -0.42
C ALA A 88 -3.47 2.06 0.99
N CYS A 89 -3.88 2.78 2.03
CA CYS A 89 -3.62 2.44 3.42
C CYS A 89 -4.82 1.68 4.00
N PRO A 90 -4.70 0.40 4.34
CA PRO A 90 -5.75 -0.29 5.09
C PRO A 90 -5.91 0.40 6.45
N ASN A 91 -7.04 1.09 6.66
CA ASN A 91 -7.31 1.78 7.93
C ASN A 91 -7.38 0.77 9.09
N GLU A 92 -6.65 1.00 10.18
CA GLU A 92 -6.83 0.30 11.47
C GLU A 92 -8.19 0.60 12.15
N LEU A 93 -9.03 1.49 11.59
CA LEU A 93 -10.19 2.08 12.26
C LEU A 93 -11.57 1.52 11.82
N VAL A 94 -11.65 0.45 11.01
CA VAL A 94 -12.92 0.05 10.37
C VAL A 94 -13.41 -1.37 10.65
N SER A 95 -12.60 -2.33 11.14
CA SER A 95 -13.13 -3.65 11.51
C SER A 95 -12.27 -4.46 12.50
N LEU A 96 -12.76 -4.57 13.73
CA LEU A 96 -12.14 -5.26 14.88
C LEU A 96 -11.77 -6.75 14.69
N GLU A 97 -12.04 -7.37 13.54
CA GLU A 97 -11.81 -8.81 13.31
C GLU A 97 -11.00 -9.12 12.03
N LYS A 98 -10.64 -8.12 11.20
CA LYS A 98 -9.95 -8.34 9.91
C LYS A 98 -8.58 -7.65 9.77
N ASP A 99 -8.18 -6.80 10.71
CA ASP A 99 -7.30 -5.68 10.36
C ASP A 99 -5.83 -5.76 10.84
N GLU A 100 -5.48 -6.62 11.80
CA GLU A 100 -4.08 -6.70 12.28
C GLU A 100 -3.12 -7.33 11.25
N GLU A 101 -3.52 -8.42 10.60
CA GLU A 101 -2.65 -9.08 9.62
C GLU A 101 -2.48 -8.25 8.35
N ASP A 102 -3.54 -7.61 7.86
CA ASP A 102 -3.48 -6.79 6.64
C ASP A 102 -2.67 -5.52 6.86
N TYR A 103 -2.79 -4.89 8.02
CA TYR A 103 -1.95 -3.76 8.37
C TYR A 103 -0.48 -4.17 8.55
N LYS A 104 -0.21 -5.33 9.17
CA LYS A 104 1.14 -5.88 9.27
C LYS A 104 1.76 -6.13 7.89
N ARG A 105 1.00 -6.66 6.93
CA ARG A 105 1.45 -6.85 5.53
C ARG A 105 1.77 -5.51 4.88
N TYR A 106 0.88 -4.53 5.01
CA TYR A 106 1.10 -3.17 4.53
C TYR A 106 2.40 -2.58 5.08
N ARG A 107 2.60 -2.62 6.40
CA ARG A 107 3.83 -2.12 7.04
C ARG A 107 5.07 -2.84 6.53
N CYS A 108 5.03 -4.17 6.44
CA CYS A 108 6.16 -4.95 5.90
C CYS A 108 6.48 -4.57 4.45
N PHE A 109 5.47 -4.33 3.61
CA PHE A 109 5.66 -3.92 2.23
C PHE A 109 6.27 -2.51 2.12
N VAL A 110 5.76 -1.55 2.88
CA VAL A 110 6.28 -0.18 2.94
C VAL A 110 7.74 -0.18 3.38
N LEU A 111 8.07 -0.90 4.47
CA LEU A 111 9.43 -0.98 5.00
C LEU A 111 10.41 -1.73 4.08
N HIS A 112 9.91 -2.63 3.24
CA HIS A 112 10.73 -3.29 2.22
C HIS A 112 11.14 -2.31 1.12
N LYS A 113 10.21 -1.47 0.65
CA LYS A 113 10.46 -0.46 -0.38
C LYS A 113 11.26 0.74 0.17
N LEU A 114 11.00 1.12 1.41
CA LEU A 114 11.62 2.27 2.09
C LEU A 114 12.35 1.81 3.37
N PRO A 115 13.50 1.15 3.25
CA PRO A 115 14.18 0.55 4.39
C PRO A 115 14.66 1.59 5.41
N ASN A 116 14.90 2.84 5.05
CA ASN A 116 15.44 3.83 6.01
C ASN A 116 14.38 4.45 6.95
N LEU A 117 13.10 4.11 6.80
CA LEU A 117 12.03 4.62 7.66
C LEU A 117 12.25 4.25 9.13
N LYS A 118 12.10 5.26 9.99
CA LYS A 118 12.08 5.16 11.46
C LYS A 118 10.67 5.20 12.02
N PHE A 119 9.75 5.86 11.32
CA PHE A 119 8.34 5.98 11.71
C PHE A 119 7.43 5.81 10.49
N LEU A 120 6.37 5.04 10.67
CA LEU A 120 5.31 4.85 9.69
C LEU A 120 3.96 5.00 10.41
N ASP A 121 3.13 5.93 9.92
CA ASP A 121 1.77 6.16 10.42
C ASP A 121 1.73 6.44 11.93
N ALA A 122 2.61 7.33 12.37
CA ALA A 122 2.85 7.70 13.77
C ALA A 122 3.36 6.56 14.69
N GLN A 123 3.56 5.35 14.17
CA GLN A 123 4.15 4.23 14.91
C GLN A 123 5.64 4.10 14.59
N LYS A 124 6.46 3.88 15.63
CA LYS A 124 7.89 3.64 15.48
C LYS A 124 8.14 2.29 14.82
N VAL A 125 9.06 2.25 13.86
CA VAL A 125 9.51 1.01 13.23
C VAL A 125 10.41 0.23 14.18
N THR A 126 10.06 -1.02 14.42
CA THR A 126 10.82 -1.95 15.25
C THR A 126 11.81 -2.76 14.43
N THR A 127 12.82 -3.34 15.10
CA THR A 127 13.79 -4.23 14.44
C THR A 127 13.12 -5.48 13.88
N GLN A 128 12.11 -6.01 14.59
CA GLN A 128 11.38 -7.20 14.15
C GLN A 128 10.64 -6.98 12.83
N GLU A 129 9.94 -5.85 12.69
CA GLU A 129 9.25 -5.51 11.44
C GLU A 129 10.22 -5.35 10.27
N ARG A 130 11.40 -4.78 10.53
CA ARG A 130 12.45 -4.60 9.54
C ARG A 130 13.02 -5.94 9.06
N GLU A 131 13.27 -6.87 9.98
CA GLU A 131 13.69 -8.23 9.65
C GLU A 131 12.60 -8.97 8.85
N GLU A 132 11.34 -8.83 9.26
CA GLU A 132 10.21 -9.45 8.55
C GLU A 132 10.02 -8.87 7.14
N ALA A 133 10.12 -7.55 6.99
CA ALA A 133 10.08 -6.85 5.70
C ALA A 133 11.23 -7.27 4.77
N LEU A 134 12.43 -7.51 5.31
CA LEU A 134 13.57 -7.99 4.53
C LEU A 134 13.32 -9.41 3.99
N VAL A 135 12.75 -10.30 4.82
CA VAL A 135 12.53 -11.71 4.45
C VAL A 135 11.31 -11.88 3.55
N ARG A 136 10.23 -11.14 3.82
CA ARG A 136 8.90 -11.41 3.23
C ARG A 136 8.31 -10.24 2.45
N GLY A 137 8.84 -9.03 2.61
CA GLY A 137 8.21 -7.80 2.10
C GLY A 137 7.93 -7.80 0.60
N ALA A 138 8.81 -8.40 -0.21
CA ALA A 138 8.60 -8.55 -1.67
C ALA A 138 7.32 -9.30 -2.04
N PHE A 139 6.79 -10.14 -1.15
CA PHE A 139 5.57 -10.93 -1.36
C PHE A 139 4.34 -10.36 -0.65
N MET A 140 4.49 -9.27 0.10
CA MET A 140 3.40 -8.65 0.88
C MET A 140 2.55 -7.67 0.07
N LYS A 141 2.69 -7.66 -1.26
CA LYS A 141 1.88 -6.84 -2.17
C LYS A 141 0.40 -7.22 -2.04
N VAL A 142 -0.41 -6.29 -1.55
CA VAL A 142 -1.86 -6.46 -1.45
C VAL A 142 -2.47 -6.24 -2.84
N VAL A 143 -2.82 -7.32 -3.53
CA VAL A 143 -3.62 -7.25 -4.76
C VAL A 143 -5.08 -7.45 -4.38
N LYS A 144 -5.87 -6.37 -4.32
CA LYS A 144 -7.33 -6.50 -4.23
C LYS A 144 -7.83 -6.98 -5.59
N PRO A 145 -8.45 -8.18 -5.71
CA PRO A 145 -9.02 -8.62 -6.98
C PRO A 145 -10.09 -7.62 -7.42
N LYS A 146 -10.02 -7.17 -8.67
CA LYS A 146 -11.07 -6.33 -9.27
C LYS A 146 -12.36 -7.14 -9.27
N VAL A 147 -13.32 -6.78 -8.42
CA VAL A 147 -14.66 -7.36 -8.47
C VAL A 147 -15.26 -6.96 -9.82
N SER A 148 -15.29 -7.89 -10.76
CA SER A 148 -15.94 -7.67 -12.05
C SER A 148 -17.46 -7.64 -11.83
N PRO A 149 -18.22 -6.69 -12.42
CA PRO A 149 -19.67 -6.59 -12.22
C PRO A 149 -20.50 -7.77 -12.75
N ARG A 150 -19.85 -8.81 -13.30
CA ARG A 150 -20.49 -9.97 -13.95
C ARG A 150 -20.62 -11.21 -13.06
N LEU A 151 -20.22 -11.13 -11.78
CA LEU A 151 -20.28 -12.25 -10.84
C LEU A 151 -21.17 -11.96 -9.63
N SER A 152 -22.20 -11.12 -9.80
CA SER A 152 -23.24 -10.91 -8.77
C SER A 152 -24.44 -11.84 -8.90
N VAL A 153 -24.35 -12.89 -9.72
CA VAL A 153 -25.41 -13.89 -9.86
C VAL A 153 -24.75 -15.25 -9.79
N LEU A 154 -25.28 -16.12 -8.92
CA LEU A 154 -24.79 -17.45 -8.52
C LEU A 154 -23.87 -17.47 -7.29
N CYS A 155 -24.40 -17.09 -6.12
CA CYS A 155 -24.43 -17.99 -4.95
C CYS A 155 -25.21 -17.32 -3.79
N GLU A 156 -26.54 -17.47 -3.78
CA GLU A 156 -27.25 -17.63 -2.51
C GLU A 156 -27.00 -19.07 -2.11
N ASP A 157 -25.92 -19.35 -1.37
CA ASP A 157 -25.85 -20.45 -0.41
C ASP A 157 -24.50 -20.42 0.32
N SER A 158 -24.60 -20.65 1.62
CA SER A 158 -23.54 -20.61 2.61
C SER A 158 -22.32 -21.50 2.28
N CYS A 159 -21.13 -21.06 2.70
CA CYS A 159 -19.94 -21.86 3.03
C CYS A 159 -18.78 -22.06 2.02
N LEU A 160 -18.71 -21.39 0.86
CA LEU A 160 -17.54 -21.56 -0.04
C LEU A 160 -16.91 -20.25 -0.52
N THR A 161 -16.16 -19.57 0.35
CA THR A 161 -15.03 -18.71 -0.06
C THR A 161 -13.84 -18.94 0.87
N ARG A 162 -13.36 -20.19 0.89
CA ARG A 162 -12.02 -20.55 1.32
C ARG A 162 -11.17 -20.67 0.06
N TRP A 163 -9.89 -20.31 0.14
CA TRP A 163 -8.85 -20.33 -0.92
C TRP A 163 -8.87 -19.07 -1.81
N VAL A 164 -7.82 -18.24 -1.86
CA VAL A 164 -6.46 -18.58 -2.32
C VAL A 164 -5.39 -17.69 -1.62
N PHE A 165 -4.51 -18.31 -0.83
CA PHE A 165 -3.04 -18.25 -0.93
C PHE A 165 -2.44 -18.97 0.29
N SER A 166 -2.07 -20.23 0.11
CA SER A 166 -1.11 -20.90 0.98
C SER A 166 -0.37 -21.96 0.17
N ARG A 167 0.96 -21.87 0.23
CA ARG A 167 1.97 -22.83 -0.23
C ARG A 167 2.12 -23.07 -1.74
N LEU A 168 3.36 -22.86 -2.17
CA LEU A 168 3.91 -23.11 -3.50
C LEU A 168 4.23 -24.60 -3.73
N GLU A 169 3.40 -25.54 -3.23
CA GLU A 169 3.61 -26.98 -3.41
C GLU A 169 2.33 -27.79 -3.78
N GLU A 170 1.16 -27.17 -3.94
CA GLU A 170 -0.08 -27.90 -4.32
C GLU A 170 -0.59 -27.55 -5.72
N VAL A 171 0.30 -27.57 -6.72
CA VAL A 171 -0.08 -27.55 -8.14
C VAL A 171 0.16 -28.92 -8.76
N LEU A 172 -0.49 -29.97 -8.26
CA LEU A 172 -0.54 -31.31 -8.87
C LEU A 172 -1.71 -32.06 -8.20
N PRO A 173 -2.96 -31.85 -8.67
CA PRO A 173 -3.60 -32.90 -9.46
C PRO A 173 -4.69 -32.35 -10.41
N CYS A 174 -4.32 -31.59 -11.44
CA CYS A 174 -5.27 -31.22 -12.51
C CYS A 174 -4.81 -31.60 -13.92
N VAL A 175 -3.66 -32.26 -14.07
CA VAL A 175 -3.06 -32.59 -15.38
C VAL A 175 -3.05 -34.09 -15.67
N GLN A 176 -4.01 -34.85 -15.11
CA GLN A 176 -4.10 -36.31 -15.38
C GLN A 176 -5.25 -36.71 -16.30
N ASN A 177 -6.12 -35.78 -16.71
CA ASN A 177 -7.25 -36.09 -17.61
C ASN A 177 -7.22 -35.30 -18.93
N ALA A 178 -6.04 -34.84 -19.36
CA ALA A 178 -5.88 -34.35 -20.73
C ALA A 178 -5.67 -35.54 -21.68
N PRO A 179 -6.44 -35.69 -22.77
CA PRO A 179 -6.24 -36.76 -23.73
C PRO A 179 -4.88 -36.58 -24.42
N GLY A 180 -3.96 -37.55 -24.24
CA GLY A 180 -2.72 -37.64 -25.02
C GLY A 180 -1.39 -37.69 -24.25
N PHE A 181 -1.35 -37.81 -22.93
CA PHE A 181 -0.08 -37.87 -22.19
C PHE A 181 0.36 -39.31 -21.87
N HIS A 182 1.47 -39.75 -22.48
CA HIS A 182 2.14 -41.03 -22.22
C HIS A 182 3.22 -40.88 -21.12
N PRO A 183 3.36 -41.82 -20.16
CA PRO A 183 4.27 -41.68 -19.03
C PRO A 183 5.56 -42.47 -19.23
N TRP A 184 6.66 -41.81 -19.59
CA TRP A 184 8.02 -42.34 -19.35
C TRP A 184 8.99 -41.19 -19.07
N ILE A 185 9.48 -41.09 -17.84
CA ILE A 185 10.89 -41.33 -17.49
C ILE A 185 11.03 -41.04 -15.99
N HIS A 186 11.38 -42.11 -15.30
CA HIS A 186 11.77 -42.15 -13.90
C HIS A 186 13.27 -41.87 -13.78
N HIS A 187 13.66 -41.27 -12.63
CA HIS A 187 14.98 -41.20 -11.99
C HIS A 187 15.88 -39.96 -12.21
N TRP A 188 16.10 -39.24 -11.10
CA TRP A 188 17.45 -38.83 -10.68
C TRP A 188 17.57 -38.93 -9.14
N PRO A 189 18.73 -39.36 -8.57
CA PRO A 189 18.79 -39.90 -7.22
C PRO A 189 19.09 -38.87 -6.15
N ASN A 190 18.62 -39.18 -4.94
CA ASN A 190 18.86 -38.46 -3.69
C ASN A 190 20.33 -38.55 -3.28
N LYS A 191 20.95 -37.40 -2.95
CA LYS A 191 22.24 -37.35 -2.24
C LYS A 191 22.00 -37.34 -0.73
N LYS A 192 22.51 -38.37 -0.05
CA LYS A 192 23.23 -38.21 1.22
C LYS A 192 24.72 -38.27 0.91
#